data_AF-A0A831Y702-F1
#
_entry.id   AF-A0A831Y702-F1
#
_cell.length_a   1.000
_cell.length_b   1.000
_cell.length_c   1.000
_cell.angle_alpha   90.00
_cell.angle_beta   90.00
_cell.angle_gamma   90.00
#
_symmetry.space_group_name_H-M   'P 1'
#
loop_
_entity.id
_entity.type
_entity.pdbx_description
1 polymer ?
#
loop_
_entity_poly.entity_id
_entity_poly.type
_entity_poly.pdbx_seq_one_letter_code
_entity_poly.pdbx_strand_id
1 'polypeptide(L)'
;MAGRPRQRRAALQPDGARRDAGAARRRAAGTARAHRRRRHANGLSRSPRAPGDRGLARRGHGARLERRLAARQPHVRRRAPGDRAHARLPAGRAVRTKRRLALGVLLAAVALAGVAAPFRSTWWGGWILAVAEAGIVGGLADWFAVTAIFRRPLGLPIPHTALIPSNWELLAARMGSMVGDRVLTREYLVHEIDRVDLADLIGRGAERVKRADLETATRTVLDWAVRGLPVESTGEALGRVQRLLAAQPLAPTLASALEAARQHGWDQRAIVLAASALADALGRPALRGAVGDIVDEILQRYRERVGFYPRVALGLADLLGLIDRERIVAALHAGLTEIAATPDHPFRVRLGEALGDFIARLRRDPALAARVEAVKEDLVGSPVVARVVEDAARAIRQALLDDLGRPGSEAVAWVVDRLERWRRALLGDAALRRQIDGWVKARAAEAVDRYHGRIALFIEKGVHALGAEGAVRLVEEHAGDDLQYIRVNGTVIGGLAGGLLYAIHLLLTAF
;
A
#
# COMPACT_ATOMS: atom_id res chain seq x y z
N MET A 1 -31.82 -44.60 41.41
CA MET A 1 -30.79 -45.61 41.06
C MET A 1 -29.65 -44.88 40.37
N ALA A 2 -28.56 -44.64 41.10
CA ALA A 2 -27.27 -45.34 40.95
C ALA A 2 -26.49 -44.83 39.72
N GLY A 3 -25.24 -44.39 39.79
CA GLY A 3 -24.23 -44.36 40.83
C GLY A 3 -22.91 -43.88 40.20
N ARG A 4 -22.04 -43.26 40.99
CA ARG A 4 -20.65 -42.94 40.62
C ARG A 4 -19.88 -44.21 40.19
N PRO A 5 -18.67 -44.03 39.64
CA PRO A 5 -17.53 -44.47 40.46
C PRO A 5 -16.36 -43.49 40.54
N ARG A 6 -15.71 -43.56 41.70
CA ARG A 6 -14.36 -43.10 42.05
C ARG A 6 -13.34 -44.14 41.58
N GLN A 7 -12.06 -43.76 41.41
CA GLN A 7 -10.85 -44.25 42.14
C GLN A 7 -9.54 -43.88 41.39
N ARG A 8 -8.65 -43.11 42.04
CA ARG A 8 -7.34 -43.46 42.69
C ARG A 8 -6.15 -43.47 41.71
N ARG A 9 -5.19 -42.54 41.79
CA ARG A 9 -3.99 -42.41 42.68
C ARG A 9 -2.89 -43.47 42.45
N ALA A 10 -1.72 -43.03 41.98
CA ALA A 10 -0.32 -43.36 42.39
C ALA A 10 0.63 -42.97 41.23
N ALA A 11 1.47 -41.95 41.32
CA ALA A 11 2.80 -41.90 41.97
C ALA A 11 3.82 -42.86 41.33
N LEU A 12 4.89 -42.31 40.71
CA LEU A 12 6.28 -42.81 40.69
C LEU A 12 7.19 -41.92 39.79
N GLN A 13 8.07 -41.15 40.44
CA GLN A 13 9.46 -40.85 40.02
C GLN A 13 10.38 -41.87 40.76
N PRO A 14 11.71 -42.01 40.56
CA PRO A 14 12.70 -41.11 39.92
C PRO A 14 13.84 -41.82 39.11
N ASP A 15 14.91 -41.07 38.83
CA ASP A 15 16.31 -41.45 38.51
C ASP A 15 16.59 -42.10 37.14
N GLY A 16 17.68 -41.83 36.42
CA GLY A 16 18.94 -41.15 36.73
C GLY A 16 20.08 -41.87 35.97
N ALA A 17 21.17 -41.15 35.67
CA ALA A 17 22.49 -41.62 35.21
C ALA A 17 22.74 -41.72 33.68
N ARG A 18 23.64 -40.86 33.17
CA ARG A 18 25.04 -41.17 32.71
C ARG A 18 25.10 -41.48 31.20
N ARG A 19 26.05 -41.06 30.36
CA ARG A 19 27.49 -40.73 30.43
C ARG A 19 27.87 -40.16 29.04
N ASP A 20 28.58 -39.04 28.93
CA ASP A 20 30.04 -38.88 28.73
C ASP A 20 30.54 -38.81 27.27
N ALA A 21 31.63 -38.04 27.14
CA ALA A 21 32.57 -37.84 26.02
C ALA A 21 32.15 -36.81 24.96
N GLY A 22 32.91 -35.73 24.66
CA GLY A 22 34.29 -35.39 25.03
C GLY A 22 35.14 -35.14 23.77
N ALA A 23 35.93 -34.06 23.79
CA ALA A 23 37.03 -33.72 22.88
C ALA A 23 36.66 -33.19 21.47
N ALA A 24 37.33 -32.20 20.86
CA ALA A 24 38.53 -31.45 21.21
C ALA A 24 38.77 -30.31 20.20
N ARG A 25 39.39 -29.21 20.69
CA ARG A 25 40.52 -28.41 20.11
C ARG A 25 40.33 -27.76 18.72
N ARG A 26 40.93 -26.62 18.33
CA ARG A 26 41.84 -25.56 18.85
C ARG A 26 41.87 -24.49 17.71
N ARG A 27 41.88 -23.17 17.97
CA ARG A 27 43.03 -22.21 17.88
C ARG A 27 43.89 -22.36 16.59
N ALA A 28 44.36 -21.35 15.86
CA ALA A 28 44.53 -19.90 16.06
C ALA A 28 45.11 -19.24 14.77
N ALA A 29 45.17 -17.89 14.77
CA ALA A 29 46.10 -17.00 14.03
C ALA A 29 46.02 -16.97 12.49
N GLY A 30 46.26 -15.89 11.74
CA GLY A 30 46.85 -14.58 12.00
C GLY A 30 47.70 -14.16 10.79
N THR A 31 47.64 -12.86 10.43
CA THR A 31 48.58 -12.09 9.57
C THR A 31 48.51 -12.22 8.03
N ALA A 32 48.32 -11.09 7.34
CA ALA A 32 49.33 -10.51 6.42
C ALA A 32 48.88 -9.15 5.82
N ARG A 33 49.82 -8.18 5.82
CA ARG A 33 49.82 -6.86 5.17
C ARG A 33 50.44 -6.96 3.77
N ALA A 34 50.03 -6.07 2.85
CA ALA A 34 50.83 -5.34 1.83
C ALA A 34 49.88 -4.74 0.76
N HIS A 35 50.14 -3.73 -0.08
CA HIS A 35 50.90 -2.48 -0.06
C HIS A 35 50.59 -1.78 -1.42
N ARG A 36 50.34 -0.46 -1.43
CA ARG A 36 50.61 0.54 -2.51
C ARG A 36 50.11 0.30 -3.96
N ARG A 37 49.42 1.32 -4.52
CA ARG A 37 49.99 2.24 -5.54
C ARG A 37 49.15 3.52 -5.73
N ARG A 38 49.84 4.65 -5.76
CA ARG A 38 49.40 6.00 -6.18
C ARG A 38 49.35 6.09 -7.72
N ARG A 39 48.55 7.02 -8.28
CA ARG A 39 49.01 7.97 -9.32
C ARG A 39 48.04 9.15 -9.53
N HIS A 40 48.66 10.31 -9.74
CA HIS A 40 48.13 11.64 -10.05
C HIS A 40 47.73 11.79 -11.54
N ALA A 41 46.82 12.74 -11.83
CA ALA A 41 46.85 13.73 -12.93
C ALA A 41 45.52 14.54 -12.85
N ASN A 42 45.46 15.81 -12.48
CA ASN A 42 45.83 17.06 -13.18
C ASN A 42 45.26 17.19 -14.61
N GLY A 43 44.46 18.24 -14.85
CA GLY A 43 43.94 18.57 -16.18
C GLY A 43 42.91 19.70 -16.18
N LEU A 44 43.36 20.92 -15.89
CA LEU A 44 42.67 22.17 -16.19
C LEU A 44 42.52 22.34 -17.70
N SER A 45 41.34 22.74 -18.18
CA SER A 45 41.19 23.38 -19.49
C SER A 45 40.29 24.61 -19.38
N ARG A 46 40.94 25.76 -19.56
CA ARG A 46 40.34 27.08 -19.78
C ARG A 46 40.39 27.41 -21.28
N SER A 47 39.48 28.32 -21.66
CA SER A 47 39.49 29.25 -22.81
C SER A 47 38.91 28.76 -24.15
N PRO A 48 38.49 29.68 -25.06
CA PRO A 48 38.37 31.14 -24.96
C PRO A 48 37.07 31.76 -25.56
N ARG A 49 36.91 33.07 -25.33
CA ARG A 49 35.93 34.00 -25.93
C ARG A 49 36.26 34.34 -27.41
N ALA A 50 35.18 34.55 -28.20
CA ALA A 50 34.86 35.53 -29.28
C ALA A 50 35.97 36.09 -30.23
N PRO A 51 35.68 36.42 -31.51
CA PRO A 51 34.92 37.63 -31.93
C PRO A 51 33.98 37.43 -33.16
N GLY A 52 32.84 38.15 -33.31
CA GLY A 52 32.65 39.38 -34.12
C GLY A 52 32.29 39.04 -35.60
N ASP A 53 31.43 39.67 -36.39
CA ASP A 53 30.49 40.81 -36.32
C ASP A 53 29.70 40.80 -37.67
N ARG A 54 28.60 41.56 -37.77
CA ARG A 54 27.78 41.88 -38.98
C ARG A 54 26.81 40.79 -39.46
N GLY A 55 25.51 41.01 -39.62
CA GLY A 55 24.73 42.23 -39.74
C GLY A 55 23.85 42.09 -40.98
N LEU A 56 22.55 41.83 -40.82
CA LEU A 56 21.54 42.08 -41.86
C LEU A 56 20.17 42.23 -41.19
N ALA A 57 19.63 43.43 -41.35
CA ALA A 57 18.36 43.88 -40.83
C ALA A 57 17.18 43.24 -41.57
N ARG A 58 16.12 42.89 -40.84
CA ARG A 58 14.74 42.97 -41.33
C ARG A 58 13.76 43.22 -40.17
N ARG A 59 13.00 44.31 -40.36
CA ARG A 59 11.71 44.72 -39.79
C ARG A 59 10.91 43.53 -39.23
N GLY A 60 10.20 43.57 -38.11
CA GLY A 60 9.55 44.66 -37.38
C GLY A 60 8.19 44.12 -36.90
N HIS A 61 7.75 44.57 -35.71
CA HIS A 61 6.45 44.28 -35.06
C HIS A 61 6.39 43.01 -34.18
N GLY A 62 6.46 43.22 -32.86
CA GLY A 62 6.22 42.19 -31.85
C GLY A 62 6.59 42.60 -30.41
N ALA A 63 7.41 43.64 -30.23
CA ALA A 63 7.93 44.01 -28.91
C ALA A 63 7.16 45.14 -28.21
N ARG A 64 5.82 45.13 -28.25
CA ARG A 64 4.98 46.07 -27.48
C ARG A 64 3.77 45.44 -26.77
N LEU A 65 3.82 44.12 -26.52
CA LEU A 65 2.80 43.42 -25.71
C LEU A 65 3.34 42.64 -24.51
N GLU A 66 4.66 42.51 -24.35
CA GLU A 66 5.25 41.74 -23.23
C GLU A 66 5.65 42.57 -21.99
N ARG A 67 5.49 43.90 -22.02
CA ARG A 67 5.76 44.76 -20.83
C ARG A 67 4.51 45.21 -20.06
N ARG A 68 3.34 44.65 -20.37
CA ARG A 68 2.09 44.92 -19.63
C ARG A 68 1.40 43.69 -19.01
N LEU A 69 2.02 42.52 -19.08
CA LEU A 69 1.50 41.29 -18.45
C LEU A 69 2.39 40.73 -17.31
N ALA A 70 3.42 41.48 -16.88
CA ALA A 70 4.25 41.15 -15.73
C ALA A 70 3.81 41.84 -14.41
N ALA A 71 2.56 42.33 -14.34
CA ALA A 71 2.04 43.09 -13.19
C ALA A 71 0.80 42.47 -12.51
N ARG A 72 0.45 41.21 -12.79
CA ARG A 72 -0.59 40.48 -12.06
C ARG A 72 -0.25 38.99 -11.96
N GLN A 73 0.75 38.67 -11.13
CA GLN A 73 0.85 37.35 -10.53
C GLN A 73 0.65 37.51 -9.03
N PRO A 74 -0.41 36.93 -8.42
CA PRO A 74 -0.47 36.87 -6.98
C PRO A 74 0.64 35.92 -6.52
N HIS A 75 1.57 36.44 -5.71
CA HIS A 75 2.57 35.63 -5.04
C HIS A 75 1.89 34.51 -4.23
N VAL A 76 1.87 33.30 -4.77
CA VAL A 76 1.55 32.09 -4.02
C VAL A 76 2.75 31.78 -3.13
N ARG A 77 2.77 32.39 -1.94
CA ARG A 77 3.58 31.89 -0.83
C ARG A 77 3.20 30.43 -0.62
N ARG A 78 4.12 29.49 -0.85
CA ARG A 78 4.03 28.11 -0.35
C ARG A 78 3.86 28.19 1.18
N ARG A 79 2.61 28.03 1.63
CA ARG A 79 2.28 27.79 3.04
C ARG A 79 2.67 26.37 3.38
N ALA A 80 3.45 26.19 4.44
CA ALA A 80 3.67 24.90 5.06
C ALA A 80 2.33 24.26 5.46
N PRO A 81 2.17 22.93 5.35
CA PRO A 81 0.95 22.25 5.76
C PRO A 81 0.94 22.12 7.29
N GLY A 82 0.37 23.11 7.97
CA GLY A 82 0.16 23.06 9.42
C GLY A 82 -0.81 24.10 9.97
N ASP A 83 -1.39 24.97 9.12
CA ASP A 83 -1.93 26.25 9.59
C ASP A 83 -3.43 26.43 9.31
N ARG A 84 -4.21 25.34 9.22
CA ARG A 84 -5.68 25.45 9.09
C ARG A 84 -6.41 24.51 10.05
N ALA A 85 -7.26 25.16 10.84
CA ALA A 85 -8.29 24.62 11.73
C ALA A 85 -7.85 24.24 13.16
N HIS A 86 -7.19 25.17 13.87
CA HIS A 86 -7.58 25.37 15.26
C HIS A 86 -8.71 26.39 15.26
N ALA A 87 -9.92 25.95 15.59
CA ALA A 87 -10.96 26.86 16.05
C ALA A 87 -10.32 27.72 17.14
N ARG A 88 -10.18 29.03 16.89
CA ARG A 88 -9.75 29.98 17.92
C ARG A 88 -10.88 30.06 18.94
N LEU A 89 -10.88 29.12 19.89
CA LEU A 89 -11.67 29.23 21.10
C LEU A 89 -11.26 30.55 21.79
N PRO A 90 -12.20 31.26 22.45
CA PRO A 90 -11.97 32.57 23.05
C PRO A 90 -11.04 32.58 24.29
N ALA A 91 -10.08 31.67 24.39
CA ALA A 91 -9.19 31.47 25.55
C ALA A 91 -8.22 32.64 25.80
N GLY A 92 -7.82 33.37 24.76
CA GLY A 92 -6.79 34.42 24.86
C GLY A 92 -7.15 35.62 25.75
N ARG A 93 -8.44 35.90 25.99
CA ARG A 93 -8.88 37.00 26.89
C ARG A 93 -8.94 36.58 28.36
N ALA A 94 -9.28 35.33 28.65
CA ALA A 94 -9.37 34.81 30.02
C ALA A 94 -7.99 34.76 30.69
N VAL A 95 -6.98 34.21 30.00
CA VAL A 95 -5.61 34.08 30.50
C VAL A 95 -4.96 35.44 30.81
N ARG A 96 -5.24 36.46 30.01
CA ARG A 96 -4.72 37.83 30.25
C ARG A 96 -5.37 38.50 31.46
N THR A 97 -6.64 38.23 31.72
CA THR A 97 -7.38 38.82 32.84
C THR A 97 -6.91 38.22 34.16
N LYS A 98 -6.68 36.91 34.21
CA LYS A 98 -6.19 36.22 35.43
C LYS A 98 -4.72 36.48 35.74
N ARG A 99 -3.87 36.65 34.72
CA ARG A 99 -2.48 37.13 34.92
C ARG A 99 -2.43 38.50 35.61
N ARG A 100 -3.37 39.40 35.27
CA ARG A 100 -3.50 40.72 35.92
C ARG A 100 -4.00 40.60 37.36
N LEU A 101 -4.85 39.62 37.64
CA LEU A 101 -5.33 39.36 39.00
C LEU A 101 -4.21 38.87 39.92
N ALA A 102 -3.41 37.89 39.48
CA ALA A 102 -2.24 37.42 40.25
C ALA A 102 -1.23 38.54 40.52
N LEU A 103 -0.93 39.37 39.51
CA LEU A 103 -0.08 40.55 39.69
C LEU A 103 -0.74 41.58 40.61
N GLY A 104 -2.05 41.81 40.49
CA GLY A 104 -2.80 42.76 41.31
C GLY A 104 -2.81 42.39 42.79
N VAL A 105 -2.97 41.11 43.13
CA VAL A 105 -2.90 40.61 44.52
C VAL A 105 -1.49 40.81 45.10
N LEU A 106 -0.43 40.52 44.33
CA LEU A 106 0.94 40.75 44.78
C LEU A 106 1.24 42.24 44.98
N LEU A 107 0.81 43.11 44.05
CA LEU A 107 0.98 44.55 44.17
C LEU A 107 0.16 45.12 45.34
N ALA A 108 -1.03 44.58 45.61
CA ALA A 108 -1.82 44.95 46.77
C ALA A 108 -1.11 44.59 48.08
N ALA A 109 -0.45 43.43 48.16
CA ALA A 109 0.37 43.05 49.31
C ALA A 109 1.58 44.00 49.49
N VAL A 110 2.26 44.37 48.40
CA VAL A 110 3.34 45.38 48.43
C VAL A 110 2.85 46.74 48.91
N ALA A 111 1.70 47.20 48.40
CA ALA A 111 1.09 48.45 48.82
C ALA A 111 0.69 48.41 50.30
N LEU A 112 0.11 47.29 50.76
CA LEU A 112 -0.26 47.08 52.15
C LEU A 112 0.96 47.12 53.07
N ALA A 113 2.08 46.49 52.68
CA ALA A 113 3.34 46.57 53.41
C ALA A 113 3.85 48.02 53.50
N GLY A 114 3.81 48.76 52.38
CA GLY A 114 4.23 50.17 52.34
C GLY A 114 3.39 51.09 53.23
N VAL A 115 2.07 50.88 53.27
CA VAL A 115 1.14 51.66 54.13
C VAL A 115 1.25 51.26 55.60
N ALA A 116 1.54 49.98 55.90
CA ALA A 116 1.68 49.50 57.27
C ALA A 116 3.05 49.81 57.89
N ALA A 117 4.09 50.02 57.09
CA ALA A 117 5.46 50.25 57.55
C ALA A 117 5.63 51.43 58.55
N PRO A 118 4.97 52.59 58.39
CA PRO A 118 5.00 53.68 59.37
C PRO A 118 4.37 53.31 60.71
N PHE A 119 3.40 52.38 60.72
CA PHE A 119 2.65 51.95 61.90
C PHE A 119 3.21 50.67 62.54
N ARG A 120 4.42 50.25 62.15
CA ARG A 120 5.08 49.02 62.63
C ARG A 120 5.23 48.94 64.16
N SER A 121 5.23 50.07 64.86
CA SER A 121 5.33 50.16 66.32
C SER A 121 4.03 49.77 67.03
N THR A 122 2.90 49.70 66.31
CA THR A 122 1.62 49.33 66.89
C THR A 122 1.33 47.85 66.62
N TRP A 123 0.69 47.15 67.58
CA TRP A 123 0.42 45.70 67.48
C TRP A 123 -0.33 45.31 66.20
N TRP A 124 -1.32 46.09 65.78
CA TRP A 124 -2.10 45.83 64.55
C TRP A 124 -1.31 46.18 63.29
N GLY A 125 -0.49 47.24 63.33
CA GLY A 125 0.34 47.67 62.20
C GLY A 125 1.47 46.68 61.92
N GLY A 126 2.10 46.17 62.97
CA GLY A 126 3.10 45.10 62.86
C GLY A 126 2.52 43.77 62.37
N TRP A 127 1.30 43.41 62.80
CA TRP A 127 0.63 42.20 62.31
C TRP A 127 0.27 42.29 60.82
N ILE A 128 -0.29 43.41 60.37
CA ILE A 128 -0.60 43.65 58.96
C ILE A 128 0.69 43.66 58.11
N LEU A 129 1.75 44.27 58.62
CA LEU A 129 3.06 44.28 57.96
C LEU A 129 3.61 42.86 57.80
N ALA A 130 3.55 42.02 58.84
CA ALA A 130 4.01 40.63 58.78
C ALA A 130 3.18 39.77 57.80
N VAL A 131 1.86 39.96 57.76
CA VAL A 131 0.98 39.35 56.75
C VAL A 131 1.38 39.79 55.34
N ALA A 132 1.64 41.09 55.14
CA ALA A 132 1.99 41.63 53.84
C ALA A 132 3.37 41.15 53.37
N GLU A 133 4.40 41.20 54.22
CA GLU A 133 5.76 40.73 53.92
C GLU A 133 5.79 39.24 53.60
N ALA A 134 5.14 38.41 54.42
CA ALA A 134 5.07 36.98 54.19
C ALA A 134 4.24 36.64 52.94
N GLY A 135 3.19 37.42 52.64
CA GLY A 135 2.43 37.28 51.39
C GLY A 135 3.25 37.65 50.15
N ILE A 136 4.10 38.68 50.23
CA ILE A 136 5.03 39.04 49.15
C ILE A 136 6.03 37.90 48.92
N VAL A 137 6.64 37.39 49.99
CA VAL A 137 7.59 36.27 49.92
C VAL A 137 6.93 35.02 49.34
N GLY A 138 5.72 34.65 49.82
CA GLY A 138 4.96 33.51 49.31
C GLY A 138 4.60 33.64 47.83
N GLY A 139 4.15 34.83 47.40
CA GLY A 139 3.84 35.11 46.00
C GLY A 139 5.08 35.05 45.09
N LEU A 140 6.23 35.56 45.56
CA LEU A 140 7.49 35.50 44.84
C LEU A 140 8.04 34.07 44.74
N ALA A 141 7.93 33.28 45.81
CA ALA A 141 8.35 31.88 45.83
C ALA A 141 7.55 31.05 44.83
N ASP A 142 6.23 31.20 44.81
CA ASP A 142 5.37 30.48 43.86
C ASP A 142 5.55 30.99 42.43
N TRP A 143 5.79 32.30 42.22
CA TRP A 143 6.21 32.80 40.91
C TRP A 143 7.49 32.14 40.44
N PHE A 144 8.50 32.03 41.30
CA PHE A 144 9.77 31.39 41.00
C PHE A 144 9.57 29.92 40.66
N ALA A 145 8.84 29.16 41.50
CA ALA A 145 8.60 27.73 41.30
C ALA A 145 7.85 27.45 39.98
N VAL A 146 6.73 28.14 39.74
CA VAL A 146 5.96 27.98 38.50
C VAL A 146 6.81 28.38 37.30
N THR A 147 7.55 29.48 37.37
CA THR A 147 8.41 29.91 36.27
C THR A 147 9.53 28.89 36.02
N ALA A 148 10.15 28.34 37.07
CA ALA A 148 11.22 27.35 36.99
C ALA A 148 10.78 26.01 36.38
N ILE A 149 9.49 25.66 36.44
CA ILE A 149 8.97 24.47 35.75
C ILE A 149 9.03 24.67 34.22
N PHE A 150 8.65 25.85 33.73
CA PHE A 150 8.45 26.11 32.30
C PHE A 150 9.63 26.81 31.61
N ARG A 151 10.36 27.66 32.35
CA ARG A 151 11.36 28.60 31.81
C ARG A 151 12.47 28.85 32.84
N ARG A 152 13.51 29.55 32.41
CA ARG A 152 14.54 30.06 33.32
C ARG A 152 14.08 31.38 33.94
N PRO A 153 13.94 31.48 35.28
CA PRO A 153 13.54 32.73 35.92
C PRO A 153 14.58 33.81 35.63
N LEU A 154 14.13 35.02 35.27
CA LEU A 154 14.97 36.16 34.87
C LEU A 154 15.95 35.89 33.71
N GLY A 155 15.82 34.76 33.01
CA GLY A 155 16.77 34.33 31.97
C GLY A 155 18.12 33.82 32.50
N LEU A 156 18.29 33.70 33.82
CA LEU A 156 19.56 33.28 34.42
C LEU A 156 19.74 31.76 34.35
N PRO A 157 20.96 31.24 34.13
CA PRO A 157 21.26 29.81 34.09
C PRO A 157 21.33 29.23 35.51
N ILE A 158 20.20 29.23 36.21
CA ILE A 158 20.09 28.61 37.54
C ILE A 158 19.97 27.08 37.36
N PRO A 159 20.75 26.26 38.08
CA PRO A 159 20.64 24.81 38.01
C PRO A 159 19.24 24.35 38.41
N HIS A 160 18.76 23.25 37.81
CA HIS A 160 17.42 22.67 38.06
C HIS A 160 16.23 23.61 37.75
N THR A 161 16.36 24.48 36.75
CA THR A 161 15.25 25.30 36.22
C THR A 161 14.94 24.94 34.76
N ALA A 162 13.79 25.40 34.25
CA ALA A 162 13.19 24.93 33.01
C ALA A 162 13.00 23.41 32.98
N LEU A 163 12.40 22.85 34.04
CA LEU A 163 12.31 21.40 34.30
C LEU A 163 11.65 20.61 33.17
N ILE A 164 10.59 21.15 32.57
CA ILE A 164 9.89 20.52 31.44
C ILE A 164 10.77 20.56 30.18
N PRO A 165 11.29 21.73 29.73
CA PRO A 165 12.20 21.77 28.60
C PRO A 165 13.46 20.91 28.75
N SER A 166 14.11 20.94 29.91
CA SER A 166 15.40 20.28 30.13
C SER A 166 15.28 18.75 30.10
N ASN A 167 14.14 18.21 30.50
CA ASN A 167 13.88 16.77 30.58
C ASN A 167 12.90 16.28 29.52
N TRP A 168 12.63 17.07 28.49
CA TRP A 168 11.59 16.76 27.50
C TRP A 168 11.78 15.40 26.84
N GLU A 169 13.02 15.04 26.46
CA GLU A 169 13.30 13.74 25.83
C GLU A 169 12.87 12.56 26.71
N LEU A 170 13.17 12.64 28.01
CA LEU A 170 12.79 11.61 28.98
C LEU A 170 11.27 11.57 29.20
N LEU A 171 10.62 12.74 29.30
CA LEU A 171 9.16 12.81 29.42
C LEU A 171 8.47 12.25 28.18
N ALA A 172 8.93 12.61 26.98
CA ALA A 172 8.37 12.17 25.71
C ALA A 172 8.46 10.64 25.55
N ALA A 173 9.63 10.05 25.84
CA ALA A 173 9.81 8.60 25.81
C ALA A 173 8.88 7.87 26.79
N ARG A 174 8.76 8.39 28.02
CA ARG A 174 7.85 7.82 29.05
C ARG A 174 6.38 7.99 28.70
N MET A 175 5.99 9.10 28.08
CA MET A 175 4.63 9.31 27.60
C MET A 175 4.29 8.34 26.47
N GLY A 176 5.20 8.10 25.54
CA GLY A 176 5.02 7.14 24.45
C GLY A 176 4.74 5.72 24.96
N SER A 177 5.57 5.22 25.88
CA SER A 177 5.37 3.90 26.49
C SER A 177 4.11 3.84 27.35
N MET A 178 3.82 4.86 28.15
CA MET A 178 2.60 4.91 28.96
C MET A 178 1.33 4.86 28.09
N VAL A 179 1.30 5.59 26.98
CA VAL A 179 0.13 5.59 26.09
C VAL A 179 -0.02 4.23 25.41
N GLY A 180 1.07 3.61 24.97
CA GLY A 180 1.04 2.26 24.41
C GLY A 180 0.58 1.19 25.39
N ASP A 181 1.10 1.22 26.62
CA ASP A 181 0.93 0.13 27.58
C ASP A 181 -0.30 0.28 28.49
N ARG A 182 -0.75 1.52 28.74
CA ARG A 182 -1.81 1.80 29.74
C ARG A 182 -3.06 2.45 29.17
N VAL A 183 -2.94 3.20 28.07
CA VAL A 183 -4.07 3.97 27.51
C VAL A 183 -4.66 3.28 26.28
N LEU A 184 -3.81 2.89 25.34
CA LEU A 184 -4.20 2.21 24.10
C LEU A 184 -3.96 0.70 24.20
N THR A 185 -4.47 0.11 25.27
CA THR A 185 -4.42 -1.34 25.43
C THR A 185 -5.19 -2.03 24.31
N ARG A 186 -4.78 -3.27 24.00
CA ARG A 186 -5.46 -4.10 23.01
C ARG A 186 -6.96 -4.20 23.32
N GLU A 187 -7.28 -4.45 24.58
CA GLU A 187 -8.66 -4.62 25.06
C GLU A 187 -9.47 -3.34 24.86
N TYR A 188 -8.91 -2.19 25.17
CA TYR A 188 -9.57 -0.90 24.96
C TYR A 188 -9.83 -0.63 23.47
N LEU A 189 -8.83 -0.86 22.61
CA LEU A 189 -8.95 -0.65 21.17
C LEU A 189 -9.98 -1.57 20.53
N VAL A 190 -9.97 -2.87 20.86
CA VAL A 190 -10.95 -3.84 20.35
C VAL A 190 -12.35 -3.51 20.82
N HIS A 191 -12.51 -3.15 22.10
CA HIS A 191 -13.79 -2.72 22.65
C HIS A 191 -14.30 -1.45 21.94
N GLU A 192 -13.44 -0.47 21.69
CA GLU A 192 -13.85 0.76 21.02
C GLU A 192 -14.19 0.52 19.54
N ILE A 193 -13.50 -0.39 18.84
CA ILE A 193 -13.85 -0.83 17.49
C ILE A 193 -15.23 -1.49 17.47
N ASP A 194 -15.57 -2.28 18.48
CA ASP A 194 -16.85 -2.99 18.54
C ASP A 194 -18.04 -2.05 18.70
N ARG A 195 -17.85 -0.93 19.42
CA ARG A 195 -18.88 0.11 19.60
C ARG A 195 -19.24 0.87 18.33
N VAL A 196 -18.37 0.87 17.33
CA VAL A 196 -18.65 1.55 16.06
C VAL A 196 -19.60 0.67 15.24
N ASP A 197 -20.77 1.21 14.89
CA ASP A 197 -21.68 0.55 13.94
C ASP A 197 -21.25 0.89 12.51
N LEU A 198 -20.39 0.04 11.91
CA LEU A 198 -19.99 0.23 10.51
C LEU A 198 -21.14 -0.10 9.57
N ALA A 199 -22.07 -0.97 9.95
CA ALA A 199 -23.23 -1.30 9.13
C ALA A 199 -24.11 -0.07 8.89
N ASP A 200 -24.40 0.71 9.93
CA ASP A 200 -25.12 1.98 9.83
C ASP A 200 -24.31 3.04 9.07
N LEU A 201 -23.01 3.16 9.34
CA LEU A 201 -22.15 4.13 8.66
C LEU A 201 -22.05 3.84 7.15
N ILE A 202 -21.93 2.56 6.77
CA ILE A 202 -21.94 2.14 5.37
C ILE A 202 -23.33 2.36 4.76
N GLY A 203 -24.41 2.09 5.50
CA GLY A 203 -25.79 2.35 5.04
C GLY A 203 -26.01 3.82 4.71
N ARG A 204 -25.76 4.72 5.67
CA ARG A 204 -25.88 6.17 5.48
C ARG A 204 -24.93 6.71 4.41
N GLY A 205 -23.73 6.13 4.30
CA GLY A 205 -22.79 6.44 3.23
C GLY A 205 -23.35 6.06 1.86
N ALA A 206 -23.83 4.83 1.71
CA ALA A 206 -24.44 4.32 0.48
C ALA A 206 -25.69 5.10 0.05
N GLU A 207 -26.44 5.69 0.99
CA GLU A 207 -27.59 6.56 0.70
C GLU A 207 -27.19 7.94 0.18
N ARG A 208 -26.12 8.53 0.71
CA ARG A 208 -25.65 9.87 0.32
C ARG A 208 -24.91 9.90 -1.02
N VAL A 209 -24.31 8.78 -1.40
CA VAL A 209 -23.52 8.67 -2.63
C VAL A 209 -24.45 8.73 -3.85
N LYS A 210 -24.25 9.75 -4.70
CA LYS A 210 -24.97 9.87 -5.98
C LYS A 210 -24.20 9.18 -7.09
N ARG A 211 -24.92 8.81 -8.16
CA ARG A 211 -24.32 8.22 -9.37
C ARG A 211 -23.23 9.12 -9.98
N ALA A 212 -23.45 10.44 -10.01
CA ALA A 212 -22.46 11.39 -10.54
C ALA A 212 -21.15 11.43 -9.73
N ASP A 213 -21.24 11.26 -8.41
CA ASP A 213 -20.06 11.20 -7.53
C ASP A 213 -19.30 9.88 -7.77
N LEU A 214 -20.01 8.77 -7.96
CA LEU A 214 -19.42 7.48 -8.33
C LEU A 214 -18.74 7.56 -9.70
N GLU A 215 -19.37 8.17 -10.70
CA GLU A 215 -18.77 8.33 -12.04
C GLU A 215 -17.48 9.15 -11.98
N THR A 216 -17.48 10.25 -11.23
CA THR A 216 -16.30 11.10 -11.07
C THR A 216 -15.17 10.35 -10.34
N ALA A 217 -15.47 9.74 -9.18
CA ALA A 217 -14.49 9.00 -8.40
C ALA A 217 -13.95 7.78 -9.17
N THR A 218 -14.84 7.02 -9.83
CA THR A 218 -14.48 5.86 -10.65
C THR A 218 -13.57 6.28 -11.79
N ARG A 219 -13.89 7.38 -12.50
CA ARG A 219 -13.02 7.92 -13.55
C ARG A 219 -11.64 8.28 -13.02
N THR A 220 -11.56 8.99 -11.89
CA THR A 220 -10.26 9.36 -11.30
C THR A 220 -9.43 8.13 -10.91
N VAL A 221 -10.07 7.13 -10.28
CA VAL A 221 -9.38 5.90 -9.86
C VAL A 221 -8.94 5.06 -11.05
N LEU A 222 -9.80 4.91 -12.08
CA LEU A 222 -9.43 4.20 -13.31
C LEU A 222 -8.34 4.93 -14.08
N ASP A 223 -8.42 6.24 -14.26
CA ASP A 223 -7.37 7.01 -14.94
C ASP A 223 -6.03 6.88 -14.19
N TRP A 224 -6.04 7.01 -12.85
CA TRP A 224 -4.86 6.79 -12.03
C TRP A 224 -4.33 5.35 -12.14
N ALA A 225 -5.20 4.35 -12.10
CA ALA A 225 -4.80 2.94 -12.20
C ALA A 225 -4.21 2.62 -13.58
N VAL A 226 -4.85 3.06 -14.65
CA VAL A 226 -4.42 2.79 -16.03
C VAL A 226 -3.11 3.52 -16.36
N ARG A 227 -2.93 4.75 -15.87
CA ARG A 227 -1.64 5.48 -16.01
C ARG A 227 -0.55 4.96 -15.09
N GLY A 228 -0.94 4.44 -13.93
CA GLY A 228 -0.05 3.85 -12.94
C GLY A 228 0.40 2.43 -13.29
N LEU A 229 -0.13 1.83 -14.36
CA LEU A 229 0.37 0.57 -14.92
C LEU A 229 1.61 0.87 -15.80
N PRO A 230 2.84 0.59 -15.31
CA PRO A 230 4.04 0.70 -16.12
C PRO A 230 3.95 -0.31 -17.27
N VAL A 231 3.93 0.17 -18.51
CA VAL A 231 4.03 -0.70 -19.70
C VAL A 231 5.49 -0.91 -20.09
N GLU A 232 6.40 -0.19 -19.45
CA GLU A 232 7.84 -0.28 -19.68
C GLU A 232 8.53 -1.28 -18.72
N SER A 233 7.85 -1.75 -17.65
CA SER A 233 8.36 -2.81 -16.75
C SER A 233 7.81 -4.20 -17.11
N THR A 234 7.70 -4.48 -18.41
CA THR A 234 7.03 -5.68 -18.96
C THR A 234 7.62 -6.98 -18.41
N GLY A 235 8.91 -7.03 -18.04
CA GLY A 235 9.52 -8.26 -17.51
C GLY A 235 8.84 -8.85 -16.28
N GLU A 236 8.46 -8.02 -15.29
CA GLU A 236 7.86 -8.53 -14.05
C GLU A 236 6.37 -8.86 -14.19
N ALA A 237 5.62 -8.03 -14.92
CA ALA A 237 4.21 -8.23 -15.18
C ALA A 237 3.97 -9.40 -16.14
N LEU A 238 4.75 -9.47 -17.23
CA LEU A 238 4.79 -10.62 -18.13
C LEU A 238 5.24 -11.86 -17.38
N GLY A 239 6.28 -11.77 -16.53
CA GLY A 239 6.68 -12.88 -15.68
C GLY A 239 5.58 -13.32 -14.70
N ARG A 240 4.73 -12.42 -14.20
CA ARG A 240 3.57 -12.77 -13.36
C ARG A 240 2.47 -13.45 -14.19
N VAL A 241 2.17 -12.96 -15.38
CA VAL A 241 1.22 -13.57 -16.32
C VAL A 241 1.71 -14.95 -16.78
N GLN A 242 2.96 -15.06 -17.21
CA GLN A 242 3.62 -16.32 -17.56
C GLN A 242 3.60 -17.31 -16.39
N ARG A 243 3.90 -16.88 -15.15
CA ARG A 243 3.78 -17.75 -13.97
C ARG A 243 2.36 -18.19 -13.68
N LEU A 244 1.36 -17.33 -13.84
CA LEU A 244 -0.05 -17.69 -13.68
C LEU A 244 -0.51 -18.67 -14.77
N LEU A 245 -0.08 -18.48 -16.02
CA LEU A 245 -0.34 -19.40 -17.13
C LEU A 245 0.41 -20.73 -16.96
N ALA A 246 1.62 -20.71 -16.42
CA ALA A 246 2.40 -21.90 -16.12
C ALA A 246 1.80 -22.69 -14.94
N ALA A 247 1.30 -22.00 -13.91
CA ALA A 247 0.74 -22.60 -12.71
C ALA A 247 -0.61 -23.31 -12.92
N GLN A 248 -1.35 -22.97 -13.98
CA GLN A 248 -2.60 -23.65 -14.32
C GLN A 248 -2.32 -24.84 -15.25
N PRO A 249 -2.76 -26.07 -14.89
CA PRO A 249 -2.61 -27.23 -15.76
C PRO A 249 -3.52 -27.06 -16.98
N LEU A 250 -2.91 -27.03 -18.16
CA LEU A 250 -3.57 -26.83 -19.43
C LEU A 250 -4.24 -28.13 -19.91
N ALA A 251 -3.64 -29.29 -19.64
CA ALA A 251 -4.18 -30.59 -20.05
C ALA A 251 -5.66 -30.84 -19.65
N PRO A 252 -6.11 -30.63 -18.39
CA PRO A 252 -7.51 -30.84 -18.01
C PRO A 252 -8.47 -29.77 -18.58
N THR A 253 -8.00 -28.53 -18.75
CA THR A 253 -8.80 -27.45 -19.34
C THR A 253 -8.96 -27.62 -20.86
N LEU A 254 -7.89 -28.03 -21.56
CA LEU A 254 -7.93 -28.42 -22.97
C LEU A 254 -8.83 -29.62 -23.21
N ALA A 255 -8.74 -30.67 -22.37
CA ALA A 255 -9.63 -31.82 -22.46
C ALA A 255 -11.11 -31.41 -22.33
N SER A 256 -11.41 -30.53 -21.36
CA SER A 256 -12.78 -30.07 -21.10
C SER A 256 -13.30 -29.14 -22.20
N ALA A 257 -12.45 -28.27 -22.76
CA ALA A 257 -12.81 -27.42 -23.88
C ALA A 257 -13.05 -28.24 -25.17
N LEU A 258 -12.20 -29.22 -25.47
CA LEU A 258 -12.37 -30.11 -26.62
C LEU A 258 -13.61 -30.99 -26.48
N GLU A 259 -13.91 -31.46 -25.27
CA GLU A 259 -15.13 -32.23 -25.01
C GLU A 259 -16.40 -31.37 -25.15
N ALA A 260 -16.37 -30.13 -24.63
CA ALA A 260 -17.46 -29.17 -24.84
C ALA A 260 -17.63 -28.83 -26.34
N ALA A 261 -16.55 -28.63 -27.09
CA ALA A 261 -16.59 -28.41 -28.53
C ALA A 261 -17.20 -29.60 -29.28
N ARG A 262 -16.86 -30.83 -28.88
CA ARG A 262 -17.44 -32.06 -29.44
C ARG A 262 -18.92 -32.21 -29.09
N GLN A 263 -19.34 -31.88 -27.87
CA GLN A 263 -20.77 -31.88 -27.49
C GLN A 263 -21.61 -30.91 -28.34
N HIS A 264 -21.00 -29.81 -28.80
CA HIS A 264 -21.64 -28.82 -29.68
C HIS A 264 -21.45 -29.13 -31.18
N GLY A 265 -20.85 -30.29 -31.53
CA GLY A 265 -20.63 -30.73 -32.91
C GLY A 265 -19.59 -29.91 -33.69
N TRP A 266 -18.69 -29.20 -32.99
CA TRP A 266 -17.67 -28.36 -33.63
C TRP A 266 -16.53 -29.17 -34.24
N ASP A 267 -16.31 -30.39 -33.75
CA ASP A 267 -15.37 -31.34 -34.34
C ASP A 267 -15.73 -31.67 -35.78
N GLN A 268 -17.00 -32.00 -36.06
CA GLN A 268 -17.48 -32.27 -37.41
C GLN A 268 -17.38 -31.04 -38.31
N ARG A 269 -17.74 -29.86 -37.79
CA ARG A 269 -17.64 -28.60 -38.54
C ARG A 269 -16.19 -28.24 -38.87
N ALA A 270 -15.26 -28.44 -37.94
CA ALA A 270 -13.84 -28.21 -38.16
C ALA A 270 -13.26 -29.14 -39.22
N ILE A 271 -13.65 -30.43 -39.20
CA ILE A 271 -13.23 -31.41 -40.22
C ILE A 271 -13.75 -31.01 -41.59
N VAL A 272 -15.01 -30.58 -41.70
CA VAL A 272 -15.59 -30.09 -42.97
C VAL A 272 -14.86 -28.86 -43.47
N LEU A 273 -14.64 -27.85 -42.62
CA LEU A 273 -13.95 -26.62 -42.99
C LEU A 273 -12.50 -26.88 -43.41
N ALA A 274 -11.80 -27.78 -42.71
CA ALA A 274 -10.44 -28.16 -43.06
C ALA A 274 -10.40 -28.94 -44.39
N ALA A 275 -11.30 -29.90 -44.58
CA ALA A 275 -11.39 -30.68 -45.81
C ALA A 275 -11.75 -29.80 -47.01
N SER A 276 -12.70 -28.88 -46.85
CA SER A 276 -13.07 -27.92 -47.91
C SER A 276 -11.94 -26.94 -48.21
N ALA A 277 -11.30 -26.37 -47.18
CA ALA A 277 -10.18 -25.46 -47.38
C ALA A 277 -8.98 -26.16 -48.04
N LEU A 278 -8.71 -27.42 -47.71
CA LEU A 278 -7.66 -28.23 -48.34
C LEU A 278 -8.03 -28.60 -49.77
N ALA A 279 -9.28 -28.97 -50.04
CA ALA A 279 -9.76 -29.22 -51.40
C ALA A 279 -9.60 -27.95 -52.26
N ASP A 280 -10.11 -26.82 -51.79
CA ASP A 280 -9.97 -25.51 -52.48
C ASP A 280 -8.50 -25.12 -52.68
N ALA A 281 -7.65 -25.38 -51.70
CA ALA A 281 -6.22 -25.10 -51.80
C ALA A 281 -5.52 -26.03 -52.81
N LEU A 282 -5.87 -27.33 -52.88
CA LEU A 282 -5.38 -28.25 -53.92
C LEU A 282 -5.94 -27.94 -55.32
N GLY A 283 -7.03 -27.17 -55.41
CA GLY A 283 -7.51 -26.58 -56.64
C GLY A 283 -6.59 -25.46 -57.19
N ARG A 284 -5.75 -24.85 -56.34
CA ARG A 284 -4.82 -23.80 -56.77
C ARG A 284 -3.57 -24.40 -57.43
N PRO A 285 -3.13 -23.89 -58.58
CA PRO A 285 -2.04 -24.48 -59.36
C PRO A 285 -0.70 -24.55 -58.60
N ALA A 286 -0.42 -23.58 -57.74
CA ALA A 286 0.82 -23.53 -56.96
C ALA A 286 0.93 -24.68 -55.93
N LEU A 287 -0.14 -24.99 -55.20
CA LEU A 287 -0.13 -26.07 -54.21
C LEU A 287 -0.32 -27.43 -54.86
N ARG A 288 -1.08 -27.50 -55.96
CA ARG A 288 -1.21 -28.71 -56.79
C ARG A 288 0.13 -29.20 -57.32
N GLY A 289 1.00 -28.26 -57.75
CA GLY A 289 2.39 -28.54 -58.13
C GLY A 289 3.18 -29.13 -56.96
N ALA A 290 3.25 -28.41 -55.84
CA ALA A 290 4.03 -28.83 -54.67
C ALA A 290 3.60 -30.19 -54.09
N VAL A 291 2.29 -30.46 -54.00
CA VAL A 291 1.78 -31.77 -53.57
C VAL A 291 2.14 -32.85 -54.58
N GLY A 292 2.06 -32.54 -55.88
CA GLY A 292 2.49 -33.46 -56.92
C GLY A 292 3.99 -33.80 -56.82
N ASP A 293 4.85 -32.85 -56.50
CA ASP A 293 6.30 -33.10 -56.33
C ASP A 293 6.56 -34.01 -55.12
N ILE A 294 5.80 -33.85 -54.04
CA ILE A 294 5.86 -34.73 -52.86
C ILE A 294 5.38 -36.14 -53.21
N VAL A 295 4.31 -36.27 -54.00
CA VAL A 295 3.82 -37.57 -54.47
C VAL A 295 4.89 -38.26 -55.32
N ASP A 296 5.55 -37.53 -56.21
CA ASP A 296 6.64 -38.05 -57.03
C ASP A 296 7.82 -38.52 -56.16
N GLU A 297 8.21 -37.73 -55.16
CA GLU A 297 9.26 -38.09 -54.20
C GLU A 297 8.92 -39.36 -53.40
N ILE A 298 7.68 -39.47 -52.90
CA ILE A 298 7.21 -40.65 -52.16
C ILE A 298 7.20 -41.88 -53.05
N LEU A 299 6.73 -41.76 -54.30
CA LEU A 299 6.71 -42.86 -55.26
C LEU A 299 8.13 -43.31 -55.64
N GLN A 300 9.08 -42.39 -55.80
CA GLN A 300 10.48 -42.73 -56.02
C GLN A 300 11.09 -43.45 -54.82
N ARG A 301 10.91 -42.90 -53.62
CA ARG A 301 11.43 -43.47 -52.37
C ARG A 301 10.82 -44.83 -52.04
N TYR A 302 9.57 -45.06 -52.45
CA TYR A 302 8.93 -46.36 -52.39
C TYR A 302 9.54 -47.31 -53.41
N ARG A 303 9.66 -46.94 -54.70
CA ARG A 303 10.29 -47.75 -55.76
C ARG A 303 11.71 -48.22 -55.41
N GLU A 304 12.47 -47.41 -54.69
CA GLU A 304 13.82 -47.74 -54.23
C GLU A 304 13.84 -48.79 -53.10
N ARG A 305 12.80 -48.82 -52.26
CA ARG A 305 12.71 -49.69 -51.07
C ARG A 305 12.09 -51.07 -51.31
N VAL A 306 11.34 -51.27 -52.40
CA VAL A 306 10.64 -52.55 -52.65
C VAL A 306 11.45 -53.50 -53.55
N GLY A 307 11.33 -54.82 -53.30
CA GLY A 307 11.96 -55.88 -54.09
C GLY A 307 11.41 -56.02 -55.52
N PHE A 308 12.01 -56.93 -56.31
CA PHE A 308 11.81 -57.06 -57.77
C PHE A 308 10.33 -57.15 -58.23
N TYR A 309 9.49 -57.91 -57.52
CA TYR A 309 8.08 -58.14 -57.90
C TYR A 309 7.18 -56.88 -57.86
N PRO A 310 7.13 -56.10 -56.77
CA PRO A 310 6.38 -54.84 -56.75
C PRO A 310 6.92 -53.77 -57.71
N ARG A 311 8.21 -53.77 -58.07
CA ARG A 311 8.79 -52.83 -59.04
C ARG A 311 8.30 -53.08 -60.47
N VAL A 312 8.13 -54.35 -60.85
CA VAL A 312 7.55 -54.73 -62.15
C VAL A 312 6.05 -54.41 -62.20
N ALA A 313 5.32 -54.61 -61.10
CA ALA A 313 3.90 -54.23 -60.99
C ALA A 313 3.68 -52.70 -61.08
N LEU A 314 4.54 -51.91 -60.41
CA LEU A 314 4.55 -50.45 -60.52
C LEU A 314 4.94 -49.99 -61.92
N GLY A 315 5.93 -50.62 -62.56
CA GLY A 315 6.32 -50.31 -63.94
C GLY A 315 5.23 -50.62 -64.96
N LEU A 316 4.50 -51.74 -64.79
CA LEU A 316 3.31 -52.06 -65.61
C LEU A 316 2.15 -51.09 -65.37
N ALA A 317 1.97 -50.62 -64.13
CA ALA A 317 0.93 -49.66 -63.79
C ALA A 317 1.24 -48.23 -64.30
N ASP A 318 2.52 -47.83 -64.35
CA ASP A 318 2.99 -46.62 -65.06
C ASP A 318 2.72 -46.74 -66.57
N LEU A 319 3.04 -47.90 -67.17
CA LEU A 319 2.89 -48.15 -68.62
C LEU A 319 1.42 -48.23 -69.07
N LEU A 320 0.52 -48.60 -68.16
CA LEU A 320 -0.94 -48.60 -68.34
C LEU A 320 -1.61 -47.26 -67.97
N GLY A 321 -0.86 -46.23 -67.57
CA GLY A 321 -1.39 -44.91 -67.17
C GLY A 321 -2.26 -44.94 -65.91
N LEU A 322 -2.03 -45.91 -65.02
CA LEU A 322 -2.83 -46.11 -63.80
C LEU A 322 -2.25 -45.33 -62.60
N ILE A 323 -0.99 -44.88 -62.67
CA ILE A 323 -0.28 -44.18 -61.58
C ILE A 323 0.33 -42.87 -62.11
N ASP A 324 -0.51 -41.95 -62.56
CA ASP A 324 -0.07 -40.61 -62.96
C ASP A 324 -0.19 -39.61 -61.80
N ARG A 325 0.81 -38.73 -61.65
CA ARG A 325 0.83 -37.61 -60.69
C ARG A 325 -0.49 -36.86 -60.66
N GLU A 326 -1.02 -36.54 -61.83
CA GLU A 326 -2.25 -35.77 -62.01
C GLU A 326 -3.49 -36.54 -61.56
N ARG A 327 -3.52 -37.86 -61.76
CA ARG A 327 -4.59 -38.75 -61.29
C ARG A 327 -4.56 -38.91 -59.77
N ILE A 328 -3.38 -39.05 -59.15
CA ILE A 328 -3.24 -39.16 -57.70
C ILE A 328 -3.67 -37.85 -57.02
N VAL A 329 -3.21 -36.71 -57.53
CA VAL A 329 -3.59 -35.40 -56.99
C VAL A 329 -5.07 -35.11 -57.23
N ALA A 330 -5.63 -35.51 -58.39
CA ALA A 330 -7.08 -35.43 -58.64
C ALA A 330 -7.88 -36.35 -57.71
N ALA A 331 -7.42 -37.57 -57.44
CA ALA A 331 -8.05 -38.49 -56.50
C ALA A 331 -7.98 -37.98 -55.06
N LEU A 332 -6.87 -37.34 -54.66
CA LEU A 332 -6.73 -36.68 -53.35
C LEU A 332 -7.73 -35.53 -53.21
N HIS A 333 -7.83 -34.68 -54.24
CA HIS A 333 -8.77 -33.57 -54.27
C HIS A 333 -10.22 -34.06 -54.25
N ALA A 334 -10.56 -35.06 -55.06
CA ALA A 334 -11.88 -35.68 -55.09
C ALA A 334 -12.22 -36.30 -53.72
N GLY A 335 -11.29 -37.03 -53.12
CA GLY A 335 -11.45 -37.61 -51.78
C GLY A 335 -11.63 -36.55 -50.70
N LEU A 336 -10.91 -35.43 -50.73
CA LEU A 336 -11.11 -34.31 -49.80
C LEU A 336 -12.47 -33.64 -49.98
N THR A 337 -12.92 -33.52 -51.23
CA THR A 337 -14.24 -32.95 -51.56
C THR A 337 -15.38 -33.88 -51.11
N GLU A 338 -15.23 -35.18 -51.30
CA GLU A 338 -16.16 -36.22 -50.84
C GLU A 338 -16.21 -36.29 -49.31
N ILE A 339 -15.03 -36.21 -48.67
CA ILE A 339 -14.93 -36.05 -47.21
C ILE A 339 -15.62 -34.77 -46.77
N ALA A 340 -15.68 -33.67 -47.53
CA ALA A 340 -16.40 -32.45 -47.14
C ALA A 340 -17.92 -32.48 -47.44
N ALA A 341 -18.35 -33.27 -48.42
CA ALA A 341 -19.75 -33.38 -48.84
C ALA A 341 -20.56 -34.41 -48.02
N THR A 342 -19.96 -35.53 -47.63
CA THR A 342 -20.70 -36.66 -47.03
C THR A 342 -20.64 -36.64 -45.50
N PRO A 343 -21.77 -36.45 -44.78
CA PRO A 343 -21.81 -36.37 -43.31
C PRO A 343 -21.23 -37.59 -42.58
N ASP A 344 -21.58 -38.80 -43.04
CA ASP A 344 -21.21 -40.07 -42.40
C ASP A 344 -19.96 -40.72 -43.02
N HIS A 345 -19.09 -39.94 -43.65
CA HIS A 345 -17.92 -40.48 -44.34
C HIS A 345 -17.02 -41.25 -43.33
N PRO A 346 -16.54 -42.48 -43.65
CA PRO A 346 -15.77 -43.32 -42.72
C PRO A 346 -14.55 -42.62 -42.12
N PHE A 347 -13.90 -41.74 -42.89
CA PHE A 347 -12.78 -40.93 -42.42
C PHE A 347 -13.17 -39.90 -41.34
N ARG A 348 -14.34 -39.28 -41.44
CA ARG A 348 -14.84 -38.33 -40.43
C ARG A 348 -15.15 -39.03 -39.12
N VAL A 349 -15.81 -40.19 -39.19
CA VAL A 349 -16.12 -41.02 -38.03
C VAL A 349 -14.83 -41.44 -37.34
N ARG A 350 -13.87 -41.97 -38.09
CA ARG A 350 -12.56 -42.40 -37.56
C ARG A 350 -11.76 -41.24 -36.95
N LEU A 351 -11.81 -40.05 -37.54
CA LEU A 351 -11.14 -38.87 -37.02
C LEU A 351 -11.82 -38.34 -35.75
N GLY A 352 -13.15 -38.38 -35.69
CA GLY A 352 -13.94 -38.04 -34.50
C GLY A 352 -13.72 -39.02 -33.35
N GLU A 353 -13.62 -40.33 -33.64
CA GLU A 353 -13.24 -41.37 -32.67
C GLU A 353 -11.81 -41.16 -32.16
N ALA A 354 -10.84 -40.96 -33.05
CA ALA A 354 -9.46 -40.69 -32.68
C ALA A 354 -9.31 -39.43 -31.82
N LEU A 355 -10.09 -38.38 -32.10
CA LEU A 355 -10.14 -37.17 -31.30
C LEU A 355 -10.76 -37.44 -29.91
N GLY A 356 -11.83 -38.25 -29.85
CA GLY A 356 -12.45 -38.69 -28.59
C GLY A 356 -11.48 -39.50 -27.73
N ASP A 357 -10.77 -40.46 -28.33
CA ASP A 357 -9.74 -41.25 -27.66
C ASP A 357 -8.57 -40.38 -27.19
N PHE A 358 -8.16 -39.39 -27.98
CA PHE A 358 -7.15 -38.42 -27.58
C PHE A 358 -7.58 -37.61 -26.35
N ILE A 359 -8.82 -37.11 -26.31
CA ILE A 359 -9.39 -36.38 -25.15
C ILE A 359 -9.41 -37.29 -23.91
N ALA A 360 -9.86 -38.54 -24.07
CA ALA A 360 -9.92 -39.51 -22.97
C ALA A 360 -8.52 -39.86 -22.44
N ARG A 361 -7.54 -40.01 -23.33
CA ARG A 361 -6.13 -40.23 -22.98
C ARG A 361 -5.52 -39.01 -22.31
N LEU A 362 -5.85 -37.79 -22.72
CA LEU A 362 -5.34 -36.56 -22.11
C LEU A 362 -5.71 -36.44 -20.62
N ARG A 363 -6.82 -37.08 -20.19
CA ARG A 363 -7.24 -37.15 -18.77
C ARG A 363 -6.66 -38.32 -18.00
N ARG A 364 -6.44 -39.47 -18.64
CA ARG A 364 -6.04 -40.72 -17.98
C ARG A 364 -4.54 -40.97 -18.01
N ASP A 365 -3.84 -40.46 -19.01
CA ASP A 365 -2.42 -40.70 -19.23
C ASP A 365 -1.58 -39.50 -18.72
N PRO A 366 -0.91 -39.63 -17.57
CA PRO A 366 -0.08 -38.57 -17.03
C PRO A 366 1.13 -38.25 -17.92
N ALA A 367 1.61 -39.17 -18.75
CA ALA A 367 2.73 -38.92 -19.65
C ALA A 367 2.32 -38.02 -20.84
N LEU A 368 1.11 -38.19 -21.36
CA LEU A 368 0.56 -37.33 -22.40
C LEU A 368 0.24 -35.93 -21.86
N ALA A 369 -0.33 -35.85 -20.66
CA ALA A 369 -0.55 -34.57 -19.97
C ALA A 369 0.78 -33.83 -19.78
N ALA A 370 1.82 -34.51 -19.29
CA ALA A 370 3.16 -33.91 -19.13
C ALA A 370 3.75 -33.39 -20.46
N ARG A 371 3.51 -34.08 -21.59
CA ARG A 371 3.94 -33.59 -22.91
C ARG A 371 3.21 -32.32 -23.33
N VAL A 372 1.91 -32.22 -23.07
CA VAL A 372 1.13 -31.01 -23.36
C VAL A 372 1.56 -29.85 -22.47
N GLU A 373 1.85 -30.11 -21.20
CA GLU A 373 2.42 -29.11 -20.30
C GLU A 373 3.82 -28.66 -20.74
N ALA A 374 4.67 -29.56 -21.24
CA ALA A 374 5.98 -29.19 -21.77
C ALA A 374 5.87 -28.27 -22.99
N VAL A 375 4.97 -28.58 -23.94
CA VAL A 375 4.71 -27.72 -25.11
C VAL A 375 4.12 -26.37 -24.69
N LYS A 376 3.24 -26.34 -23.68
CA LYS A 376 2.74 -25.09 -23.10
C LYS A 376 3.88 -24.24 -22.55
N GLU A 377 4.78 -24.85 -21.79
CA GLU A 377 5.89 -24.15 -21.15
C GLU A 377 6.86 -23.56 -22.19
N ASP A 378 7.15 -24.31 -23.25
CA ASP A 378 7.93 -23.82 -24.40
C ASP A 378 7.24 -22.66 -25.14
N LEU A 379 5.92 -22.74 -25.34
CA LEU A 379 5.15 -21.66 -25.98
C LEU A 379 5.04 -20.42 -25.10
N VAL A 380 4.77 -20.56 -23.81
CA VAL A 380 4.65 -19.45 -22.84
C VAL A 380 6.01 -18.78 -22.62
N GLY A 381 7.10 -19.55 -22.67
CA GLY A 381 8.48 -19.06 -22.64
C GLY A 381 8.96 -18.44 -23.96
N SER A 382 8.21 -18.61 -25.05
CA SER A 382 8.61 -18.08 -26.35
C SER A 382 8.55 -16.55 -26.37
N PRO A 383 9.59 -15.88 -26.90
CA PRO A 383 9.60 -14.42 -27.06
C PRO A 383 8.50 -13.91 -28.00
N VAL A 384 7.91 -14.78 -28.83
CA VAL A 384 6.78 -14.42 -29.70
C VAL A 384 5.50 -14.21 -28.89
N VAL A 385 5.17 -15.13 -27.96
CA VAL A 385 3.99 -15.01 -27.11
C VAL A 385 4.12 -13.82 -26.16
N ALA A 386 5.33 -13.60 -25.63
CA ALA A 386 5.67 -12.42 -24.86
C ALA A 386 5.31 -11.11 -25.58
N ARG A 387 5.73 -10.99 -26.85
CA ARG A 387 5.42 -9.82 -27.70
C ARG A 387 3.94 -9.67 -27.97
N VAL A 388 3.24 -10.75 -28.29
CA VAL A 388 1.78 -10.71 -28.54
C VAL A 388 1.01 -10.27 -27.30
N VAL A 389 1.37 -10.77 -26.12
CA VAL A 389 0.76 -10.36 -24.85
C VAL A 389 1.07 -8.90 -24.54
N GLU A 390 2.30 -8.45 -24.79
CA GLU A 390 2.71 -7.06 -24.59
C GLU A 390 1.96 -6.10 -25.54
N ASP A 391 1.86 -6.46 -26.82
CA ASP A 391 1.14 -5.68 -27.81
C ASP A 391 -0.36 -5.63 -27.51
N ALA A 392 -0.96 -6.75 -27.10
CA ALA A 392 -2.35 -6.80 -26.64
C ALA A 392 -2.56 -5.95 -25.38
N ALA A 393 -1.66 -6.01 -24.40
CA ALA A 393 -1.75 -5.19 -23.19
C ALA A 393 -1.62 -3.70 -23.52
N ARG A 394 -0.73 -3.33 -24.44
CA ARG A 394 -0.57 -1.94 -24.92
C ARG A 394 -1.83 -1.46 -25.63
N ALA A 395 -2.40 -2.28 -26.50
CA ALA A 395 -3.63 -1.97 -27.22
C ALA A 395 -4.82 -1.81 -26.26
N ILE A 396 -4.98 -2.70 -25.28
CA ILE A 396 -6.03 -2.60 -24.25
C ILE A 396 -5.84 -1.34 -23.42
N ARG A 397 -4.61 -1.03 -23.00
CA ARG A 397 -4.31 0.19 -22.23
C ARG A 397 -4.68 1.45 -23.03
N GLN A 398 -4.28 1.52 -24.30
CA GLN A 398 -4.60 2.64 -25.17
C GLN A 398 -6.11 2.78 -25.36
N ALA A 399 -6.82 1.68 -25.65
CA ALA A 399 -8.27 1.68 -25.76
C ALA A 399 -8.97 2.16 -24.48
N LEU A 400 -8.49 1.75 -23.29
CA LEU A 400 -9.02 2.24 -22.02
C LEU A 400 -8.75 3.73 -21.80
N LEU A 401 -7.54 4.20 -22.10
CA LEU A 401 -7.20 5.63 -21.95
C LEU A 401 -8.03 6.50 -22.90
N ASP A 402 -8.25 6.04 -24.13
CA ASP A 402 -9.08 6.72 -25.12
C ASP A 402 -10.55 6.76 -24.68
N ASP A 403 -11.07 5.65 -24.13
CA ASP A 403 -12.43 5.60 -23.57
C ASP A 403 -12.58 6.53 -22.35
N LEU A 404 -11.62 6.50 -21.41
CA LEU A 404 -11.62 7.37 -20.22
C LEU A 404 -11.51 8.86 -20.55
N GLY A 405 -10.96 9.21 -21.72
CA GLY A 405 -10.91 10.58 -22.23
C GLY A 405 -12.28 11.11 -22.69
N ARG A 406 -13.25 10.23 -22.95
CA ARG A 406 -14.58 10.63 -23.45
C ARG A 406 -15.53 11.01 -22.30
N PRO A 407 -16.48 11.95 -22.51
CA PRO A 407 -17.47 12.32 -21.49
C PRO A 407 -18.36 11.14 -21.03
N GLY A 408 -18.67 10.20 -21.92
CA GLY A 408 -19.44 8.97 -21.61
C GLY A 408 -18.60 7.70 -21.78
N SER A 409 -17.61 7.50 -20.92
CA SER A 409 -16.77 6.29 -20.93
C SER A 409 -17.62 5.04 -20.62
N GLU A 410 -17.56 4.04 -21.50
CA GLU A 410 -18.26 2.76 -21.31
C GLU A 410 -17.63 1.96 -20.16
N ALA A 411 -16.30 2.02 -19.99
CA ALA A 411 -15.61 1.37 -18.89
C ALA A 411 -16.06 1.94 -17.53
N VAL A 412 -16.16 3.27 -17.42
CA VAL A 412 -16.68 3.93 -16.21
C VAL A 412 -18.13 3.54 -15.97
N ALA A 413 -18.98 3.59 -17.01
CA ALA A 413 -20.39 3.22 -16.88
C ALA A 413 -20.56 1.76 -16.41
N TRP A 414 -19.77 0.83 -16.96
CA TRP A 414 -19.80 -0.58 -16.57
C TRP A 414 -19.41 -0.78 -15.09
N VAL A 415 -18.35 -0.11 -14.63
CA VAL A 415 -17.93 -0.17 -13.22
C VAL A 415 -18.97 0.49 -12.31
N VAL A 416 -19.49 1.65 -12.68
CA VAL A 416 -20.50 2.38 -11.90
C VAL A 416 -21.78 1.57 -11.78
N ASP A 417 -22.27 0.96 -12.86
CA ASP A 417 -23.46 0.11 -12.81
C ASP A 417 -23.25 -1.12 -11.91
N ARG A 418 -22.02 -1.66 -11.86
CA ARG A 418 -21.66 -2.71 -10.89
C ARG A 418 -21.70 -2.17 -9.48
N LEU A 419 -21.01 -1.06 -9.19
CA LEU A 419 -21.00 -0.42 -7.88
C LEU A 419 -22.42 -0.07 -7.42
N GLU A 420 -23.29 0.36 -8.32
CA GLU A 420 -24.68 0.70 -8.06
C GLU A 420 -25.53 -0.54 -7.73
N ARG A 421 -25.28 -1.67 -8.39
CA ARG A 421 -25.90 -2.96 -8.00
C ARG A 421 -25.46 -3.38 -6.60
N TRP A 422 -24.17 -3.23 -6.28
CA TRP A 422 -23.64 -3.52 -4.94
C TRP A 422 -24.22 -2.58 -3.89
N ARG A 423 -24.32 -1.27 -4.19
CA ARG A 423 -24.95 -0.26 -3.34
C ARG A 423 -26.40 -0.62 -3.01
N ARG A 424 -27.18 -0.97 -4.04
CA ARG A 424 -28.58 -1.41 -3.88
C ARG A 424 -28.70 -2.69 -3.06
N ALA A 425 -27.83 -3.68 -3.31
CA ALA A 425 -27.80 -4.91 -2.51
C ALA A 425 -27.48 -4.61 -1.04
N LEU A 426 -26.53 -3.72 -0.77
CA LEU A 426 -26.19 -3.30 0.59
C LEU A 426 -27.34 -2.58 1.30
N LEU A 427 -28.06 -1.70 0.59
CA LEU A 427 -29.20 -0.98 1.15
C LEU A 427 -30.41 -1.89 1.40
N GLY A 428 -30.62 -2.89 0.53
CA GLY A 428 -31.72 -3.85 0.65
C GLY A 428 -31.49 -4.94 1.70
N ASP A 429 -30.24 -5.28 2.02
CA ASP A 429 -29.91 -6.42 2.88
C ASP A 429 -29.22 -5.98 4.18
N ALA A 430 -29.97 -6.06 5.29
CA ALA A 430 -29.45 -5.77 6.64
C ALA A 430 -28.59 -6.91 7.20
N ALA A 431 -28.73 -8.15 6.73
CA ALA A 431 -27.88 -9.26 7.13
C ALA A 431 -26.49 -9.14 6.49
N LEU A 432 -26.42 -8.81 5.21
CA LEU A 432 -25.16 -8.55 4.50
C LEU A 432 -24.35 -7.42 5.16
N ARG A 433 -25.01 -6.31 5.52
CA ARG A 433 -24.36 -5.20 6.24
C ARG A 433 -23.76 -5.64 7.58
N ARG A 434 -24.46 -6.45 8.36
CA ARG A 434 -23.96 -7.01 9.62
C ARG A 434 -22.81 -7.99 9.43
N GLN A 435 -22.84 -8.79 8.37
CA GLN A 435 -21.72 -9.68 8.03
C GLN A 435 -20.46 -8.88 7.66
N ILE A 436 -20.62 -7.82 6.86
CA ILE A 436 -19.52 -6.91 6.51
C ILE A 436 -18.98 -6.21 7.77
N ASP A 437 -19.85 -5.68 8.63
CA ASP A 437 -19.45 -5.07 9.91
C ASP A 437 -18.61 -6.04 10.75
N GLY A 438 -19.10 -7.26 10.98
CA GLY A 438 -18.37 -8.27 11.74
C GLY A 438 -17.04 -8.67 11.10
N TRP A 439 -17.00 -8.82 9.77
CA TRP A 439 -15.76 -9.14 9.05
C TRP A 439 -14.73 -8.01 9.13
N VAL A 440 -15.14 -6.75 8.98
CA VAL A 440 -14.26 -5.59 9.09
C VAL A 440 -13.75 -5.45 10.53
N LYS A 441 -14.62 -5.59 11.53
CA LYS A 441 -14.23 -5.54 12.95
C LYS A 441 -13.25 -6.64 13.32
N ALA A 442 -13.49 -7.87 12.89
CA ALA A 442 -12.57 -8.99 13.10
C ALA A 442 -11.19 -8.70 12.48
N ARG A 443 -11.16 -8.16 11.25
CA ARG A 443 -9.90 -7.81 10.59
C ARG A 443 -9.20 -6.62 11.23
N ALA A 444 -9.95 -5.63 11.72
CA ALA A 444 -9.42 -4.50 12.46
C ALA A 444 -8.81 -4.97 13.80
N ALA A 445 -9.47 -5.88 14.52
CA ALA A 445 -8.94 -6.48 15.74
C ALA A 445 -7.63 -7.25 15.47
N GLU A 446 -7.57 -8.07 14.42
CA GLU A 446 -6.34 -8.76 14.02
C GLU A 446 -5.21 -7.77 13.67
N ALA A 447 -5.55 -6.65 13.01
CA ALA A 447 -4.59 -5.61 12.68
C ALA A 447 -4.07 -4.89 13.94
N VAL A 448 -4.95 -4.60 14.92
CA VAL A 448 -4.56 -4.06 16.22
C VAL A 448 -3.62 -5.03 16.92
N ASP A 449 -3.91 -6.34 16.92
CA ASP A 449 -3.04 -7.36 17.54
C ASP A 449 -1.66 -7.39 16.90
N ARG A 450 -1.58 -7.24 15.58
CA ARG A 450 -0.31 -7.26 14.86
C ARG A 450 0.49 -5.97 15.03
N TYR A 451 -0.17 -4.84 15.20
CA TYR A 451 0.45 -3.52 15.08
C TYR A 451 0.36 -2.63 16.32
N HIS A 452 -0.25 -3.07 17.44
CA HIS A 452 -0.40 -2.25 18.65
C HIS A 452 0.94 -1.68 19.13
N GLY A 453 2.02 -2.47 19.09
CA GLY A 453 3.36 -2.01 19.50
C GLY A 453 3.93 -0.89 18.61
N ARG A 454 3.49 -0.81 17.35
CA ARG A 454 3.88 0.28 16.43
C ARG A 454 3.13 1.57 16.71
N ILE A 455 1.94 1.51 17.32
CA ILE A 455 1.16 2.70 17.69
C ILE A 455 1.89 3.49 18.78
N ALA A 456 2.44 2.79 19.79
CA ALA A 456 3.27 3.41 20.83
C ALA A 456 4.46 4.18 20.23
N LEU A 457 5.21 3.53 19.33
CA LEU A 457 6.33 4.15 18.60
C LEU A 457 5.90 5.35 17.73
N PHE A 458 4.70 5.29 17.14
CA PHE A 458 4.17 6.40 16.36
C PHE A 458 3.84 7.61 17.23
N ILE A 459 3.18 7.38 18.37
CA ILE A 459 2.83 8.44 19.33
C ILE A 459 4.09 9.02 19.95
N GLU A 460 5.05 8.17 20.35
CA GLU A 460 6.36 8.60 20.82
C GLU A 460 7.02 9.55 19.82
N LYS A 461 7.10 9.18 18.53
CA LYS A 461 7.64 10.06 17.48
C LYS A 461 6.86 11.36 17.34
N GLY A 462 5.53 11.30 17.44
CA GLY A 462 4.66 12.49 17.41
C GLY A 462 4.93 13.45 18.57
N VAL A 463 5.06 12.91 19.79
CA VAL A 463 5.39 13.69 21.00
C VAL A 463 6.80 14.26 20.86
N HIS A 464 7.80 13.48 20.45
CA HIS A 464 9.14 14.00 20.20
C HIS A 464 9.17 15.13 19.17
N ALA A 465 8.39 15.03 18.10
CA ALA A 465 8.30 16.06 17.05
C ALA A 465 7.72 17.40 17.55
N LEU A 466 6.93 17.40 18.63
CA LEU A 466 6.42 18.64 19.24
C LEU A 466 7.56 19.50 19.81
N GLY A 467 8.63 18.85 20.29
CA GLY A 467 9.76 19.49 20.94
C GLY A 467 9.42 20.15 22.29
N ALA A 468 10.48 20.51 23.03
CA ALA A 468 10.37 21.13 24.36
C ALA A 468 9.55 22.43 24.35
N GLU A 469 9.79 23.30 23.37
CA GLU A 469 9.09 24.58 23.26
C GLU A 469 7.60 24.41 22.90
N GLY A 470 7.29 23.44 22.03
CA GLY A 470 5.91 23.12 21.69
C GLY A 470 5.14 22.56 22.88
N ALA A 471 5.79 21.72 23.70
CA ALA A 471 5.22 21.19 24.94
C ALA A 471 4.90 22.30 25.96
N VAL A 472 5.85 23.22 26.20
CA VAL A 472 5.61 24.36 27.08
C VAL A 472 4.46 25.22 26.57
N ARG A 473 4.41 25.52 25.27
CA ARG A 473 3.33 26.30 24.68
C ARG A 473 1.97 25.62 24.86
N LEU A 474 1.91 24.31 24.64
CA LEU A 474 0.68 23.52 24.77
C LEU A 474 0.14 23.55 26.20
N VAL A 475 1.02 23.36 27.19
CA VAL A 475 0.64 23.39 28.61
C VAL A 475 0.27 24.81 29.06
N GLU A 476 1.03 25.84 28.65
CA GLU A 476 0.70 27.24 28.97
C GLU A 476 -0.66 27.66 28.37
N GLU A 477 -1.05 27.12 27.21
CA GLU A 477 -2.33 27.39 26.57
C GLU A 477 -3.53 26.77 27.31
N HIS A 478 -3.37 25.54 27.81
CA HIS A 478 -4.48 24.79 28.43
C HIS A 478 -4.53 24.92 29.97
N ALA A 479 -3.39 25.05 30.64
CA ALA A 479 -3.28 25.12 32.10
C ALA A 479 -2.86 26.51 32.61
N GLY A 480 -2.70 27.51 31.72
CA GLY A 480 -2.20 28.83 32.06
C GLY A 480 -3.01 29.57 33.14
N ASP A 481 -4.32 29.32 33.18
CA ASP A 481 -5.25 29.88 34.17
C ASP A 481 -5.05 29.27 35.56
N ASP A 482 -4.95 27.95 35.65
CA ASP A 482 -4.76 27.23 36.91
C ASP A 482 -3.40 27.54 37.54
N LEU A 483 -2.38 27.76 36.69
CA LEU A 483 -1.07 28.21 37.13
C LEU A 483 -1.10 29.62 37.76
N GLN A 484 -2.03 30.50 37.38
CA GLN A 484 -2.17 31.81 38.04
C GLN A 484 -2.79 31.67 39.43
N TYR A 485 -3.71 30.71 39.62
CA TYR A 485 -4.31 30.47 40.94
C TYR A 485 -3.28 30.01 41.97
N ILE A 486 -2.29 29.20 41.57
CA ILE A 486 -1.18 28.82 42.45
C ILE A 486 -0.47 30.08 42.98
N ARG A 487 -0.22 31.09 42.12
CA ARG A 487 0.44 32.35 42.53
C ARG A 487 -0.39 33.19 43.48
N VAL A 488 -1.69 33.31 43.22
CA VAL A 488 -2.63 34.01 44.13
C VAL A 488 -2.67 33.32 45.48
N ASN A 489 -2.79 31.99 45.47
CA ASN A 489 -2.79 31.19 46.69
C ASN A 489 -1.47 31.30 47.45
N GLY A 490 -0.33 31.38 46.76
CA GLY A 490 0.98 31.64 47.39
C GLY A 490 1.03 32.94 48.18
N THR A 491 0.47 34.02 47.62
CA THR A 491 0.40 35.31 48.35
C THR A 491 -0.57 35.25 49.53
N VAL A 492 -1.74 34.62 49.36
CA VAL A 492 -2.74 34.52 50.44
C VAL A 492 -2.25 33.63 51.58
N ILE A 493 -1.79 32.42 51.26
CA ILE A 493 -1.29 31.45 52.25
C ILE A 493 -0.02 31.98 52.93
N GLY A 494 0.90 32.57 52.16
CA GLY A 494 2.09 33.22 52.70
C GLY A 494 1.72 34.29 53.72
N GLY A 495 0.73 35.14 53.41
CA GLY A 495 0.28 36.17 54.34
C GLY A 495 -0.40 35.62 55.59
N LEU A 496 -1.26 34.60 55.45
CA LEU A 496 -1.87 33.93 56.60
C LEU A 496 -0.82 33.29 57.51
N ALA A 497 0.21 32.66 56.94
CA ALA A 497 1.31 32.08 57.70
C ALA A 497 2.13 33.17 58.43
N GLY A 498 2.44 34.27 57.77
CA GLY A 498 3.13 35.42 58.40
C GLY A 498 2.33 36.03 59.54
N GLY A 499 1.03 36.22 59.36
CA GLY A 499 0.14 36.71 60.41
C GLY A 499 0.05 35.77 61.60
N LEU A 500 0.00 34.45 61.35
CA LEU A 500 0.01 33.45 62.42
C LEU A 500 1.35 33.47 63.18
N LEU A 501 2.48 33.50 62.48
CA LEU A 501 3.81 33.57 63.10
C LEU A 501 3.99 34.85 63.92
N TYR A 502 3.50 35.99 63.43
CA TYR A 502 3.54 37.25 64.17
C TYR A 502 2.63 37.22 65.40
N ALA A 503 1.43 36.63 65.29
CA ALA A 503 0.54 36.48 66.44
C ALA A 503 1.18 35.60 67.54
N ILE A 504 1.87 34.52 67.16
CA ILE A 504 2.66 33.69 68.07
C ILE A 504 3.78 34.52 68.70
N HIS A 505 4.52 35.30 67.90
CA HIS A 505 5.58 36.17 68.41
C HIS A 505 5.07 37.21 69.42
N LEU A 506 3.91 37.81 69.16
CA LEU A 506 3.28 38.78 70.06
C LEU A 506 2.84 38.11 71.38
N LEU A 507 2.28 36.91 71.32
CA LEU A 507 1.94 36.14 72.51
C LEU A 507 3.18 35.80 73.35
N LEU A 508 4.28 35.38 72.69
CA LEU A 508 5.53 35.02 73.37
C LEU A 508 6.30 36.22 73.96
N THR A 509 6.02 37.44 73.50
CA THR A 509 6.66 38.67 74.00
C THR A 509 5.81 39.44 75.00
N ALA A 510 4.52 39.11 75.08
CA ALA A 510 3.58 39.65 76.06
C ALA A 510 3.58 38.89 77.40
N PHE A 511 4.02 37.63 77.39
CA PHE A 511 4.38 36.83 78.57
C PHE A 511 5.88 36.94 78.84
#